data_AF-A0AA39FQC8-F1
#
_entry.id   AF-A0AA39FQC8-F1
#
_cell.length_a   1.000
_cell.length_b   1.000
_cell.length_c   1.000
_cell.angle_alpha   90.00
_cell.angle_beta   90.00
_cell.angle_gamma   90.00
#
_symmetry.space_group_name_H-M   'P 1'
#
loop_
_entity.id
_entity.type
_entity.pdbx_description
1 polymer ?
#
loop_
_entity_poly.entity_id
_entity_poly.type
_entity_poly.pdbx_seq_one_letter_code
_entity_poly.pdbx_strand_id
1 'polypeptide(L)'
;MPRKTKRKNSTKKDDTNQRVPPFENKKQRNDGLNNKNTSQTSVGKTSSSSNHTQSQSNGVNITKVDETQKSLPTHLNDNNTLVTNTSEDANKLMVKEIIVDPHIKRLFDHIRYSEEAVSVLPNRSWAIHCTDVPVKCIVISEMVMHNAHGRGLEPFYPKQIIFDEKLNFELFLLNSRTLLKDKPSRVGNMDEFESVLDYVNSIKLCHGGPDITEYSNVNPECAYKDPYNKWRHNLCLLEINECDVCEPCVSLEEILKRHAQRKSPLKSRNNNVLKRKRTYI
;
A
#
# COMPACT_ATOMS: atom_id res chain seq x y z
N MET A 1 41.92 -62.07 18.36
CA MET A 1 40.72 -61.52 19.04
C MET A 1 39.90 -60.71 18.04
N PRO A 2 38.87 -61.30 17.38
CA PRO A 2 38.10 -60.62 16.34
C PRO A 2 36.90 -59.84 16.94
N ARG A 3 36.76 -58.56 16.57
CA ARG A 3 35.62 -57.71 16.94
C ARG A 3 34.42 -58.03 16.03
N LYS A 4 33.33 -58.50 16.64
CA LYS A 4 32.03 -58.70 15.98
C LYS A 4 31.31 -57.35 15.83
N THR A 5 31.05 -56.94 14.60
CA THR A 5 30.14 -55.83 14.24
C THR A 5 28.70 -56.35 14.11
N LYS A 6 27.80 -55.84 14.96
CA LYS A 6 26.34 -56.10 14.88
C LYS A 6 25.72 -55.14 13.87
N ARG A 7 25.17 -55.68 12.78
CA ARG A 7 24.20 -55.01 11.89
C ARG A 7 22.89 -54.76 12.65
N LYS A 8 22.39 -53.53 12.63
CA LYS A 8 21.01 -53.19 13.04
C LYS A 8 20.15 -53.05 11.79
N ASN A 9 19.04 -53.79 11.75
CA ASN A 9 17.99 -53.73 10.74
C ASN A 9 17.16 -52.44 10.93
N SER A 10 16.99 -51.68 9.85
CA SER A 10 16.04 -50.57 9.76
C SER A 10 14.66 -51.10 9.36
N THR A 11 13.68 -50.84 10.21
CA THR A 11 12.26 -51.12 10.02
C THR A 11 11.66 -50.19 8.96
N LYS A 12 10.90 -50.81 8.04
CA LYS A 12 9.95 -50.16 7.13
C LYS A 12 8.92 -49.38 7.95
N LYS A 13 8.61 -48.15 7.54
CA LYS A 13 7.41 -47.42 7.96
C LYS A 13 6.46 -47.33 6.78
N ASP A 14 5.21 -47.62 7.09
CA ASP A 14 4.07 -47.80 6.21
C ASP A 14 3.57 -46.48 5.58
N ASP A 15 3.24 -46.58 4.30
CA ASP A 15 2.44 -45.61 3.55
C ASP A 15 0.96 -45.75 3.95
N THR A 16 0.46 -44.87 4.82
CA THR A 16 -0.99 -44.75 5.06
C THR A 16 -1.55 -43.63 4.19
N ASN A 17 -2.10 -44.09 3.07
CA ASN A 17 -2.82 -43.38 2.04
C ASN A 17 -4.21 -42.94 2.58
N GLN A 18 -4.36 -41.71 3.07
CA GLN A 18 -5.67 -41.14 3.39
C GLN A 18 -6.25 -40.41 2.17
N ARG A 19 -7.15 -41.10 1.47
CA ARG A 19 -8.09 -40.51 0.51
C ARG A 19 -9.10 -39.65 1.26
N VAL A 20 -9.09 -38.35 0.99
CA VAL A 20 -10.17 -37.43 1.36
C VAL A 20 -11.24 -37.47 0.24
N PRO A 21 -12.54 -37.60 0.57
CA PRO A 21 -13.61 -37.61 -0.43
C PRO A 21 -13.86 -36.21 -1.03
N PRO A 22 -14.33 -36.12 -2.28
CA PRO A 22 -14.64 -34.84 -2.92
C PRO A 22 -15.92 -34.24 -2.33
N PHE A 23 -15.84 -32.98 -1.91
CA PHE A 23 -17.01 -32.17 -1.58
C PHE A 23 -17.81 -31.88 -2.86
N GLU A 24 -19.03 -32.39 -2.91
CA GLU A 24 -20.04 -32.07 -3.91
C GLU A 24 -20.52 -30.61 -3.74
N ASN A 25 -20.25 -29.77 -4.74
CA ASN A 25 -20.85 -28.45 -4.85
C ASN A 25 -22.33 -28.59 -5.24
N LYS A 26 -23.23 -28.38 -4.28
CA LYS A 26 -24.66 -28.20 -4.51
C LYS A 26 -24.91 -26.94 -5.33
N LYS A 27 -25.28 -27.16 -6.58
CA LYS A 27 -25.88 -26.21 -7.52
C LYS A 27 -27.24 -25.75 -6.97
N GLN A 28 -27.30 -24.58 -6.33
CA GLN A 28 -28.59 -23.96 -6.00
C GLN A 28 -29.15 -23.30 -7.26
N ARG A 29 -30.33 -23.79 -7.66
CA ARG A 29 -31.23 -23.20 -8.63
C ARG A 29 -31.83 -21.93 -8.01
N ASN A 30 -31.62 -20.78 -8.65
CA ASN A 30 -32.48 -19.62 -8.44
C ASN A 30 -33.62 -19.73 -9.45
N ASP A 31 -34.73 -20.30 -9.00
CA ASP A 31 -36.02 -20.18 -9.66
C ASP A 31 -36.59 -18.78 -9.38
N GLY A 32 -37.13 -18.18 -10.43
CA GLY A 32 -37.49 -16.78 -10.47
C GLY A 32 -38.74 -16.41 -9.67
N LEU A 33 -38.82 -15.12 -9.37
CA LEU A 33 -40.08 -14.43 -9.14
C LEU A 33 -40.10 -13.15 -9.97
N ASN A 34 -40.89 -13.23 -11.04
CA ASN A 34 -41.49 -12.11 -11.73
C ASN A 34 -42.21 -11.22 -10.72
N ASN A 35 -41.99 -9.91 -10.79
CA ASN A 35 -43.09 -8.99 -10.52
C ASN A 35 -43.09 -7.83 -11.52
N LYS A 36 -44.01 -7.95 -12.47
CA LYS A 36 -44.50 -6.86 -13.30
C LYS A 36 -45.32 -5.95 -12.39
N ASN A 37 -45.05 -4.65 -12.40
CA ASN A 37 -46.12 -3.67 -12.22
C ASN A 37 -45.90 -2.50 -13.18
N THR A 38 -46.69 -2.57 -14.23
CA THR A 38 -47.00 -1.53 -15.19
C THR A 38 -47.93 -0.52 -14.52
N SER A 39 -47.62 0.77 -14.58
CA SER A 39 -48.64 1.81 -14.57
C SER A 39 -48.13 3.00 -15.38
N GLN A 40 -48.81 3.18 -16.51
CA GLN A 40 -48.72 4.33 -17.41
C GLN A 40 -49.39 5.54 -16.75
N THR A 41 -48.78 6.72 -16.87
CA THR A 41 -49.52 7.98 -17.11
C THR A 41 -48.62 9.01 -17.79
N SER A 42 -48.77 9.06 -19.11
CA SER A 42 -48.97 10.25 -19.96
C SER A 42 -48.29 11.61 -19.66
N VAL A 43 -47.52 12.03 -20.68
CA VAL A 43 -47.58 13.31 -21.41
C VAL A 43 -46.98 14.57 -20.76
N GLY A 44 -45.86 15.00 -21.34
CA GLY A 44 -45.33 16.36 -21.29
C GLY A 44 -44.20 16.55 -22.31
N LYS A 45 -44.56 17.01 -23.52
CA LYS A 45 -43.65 17.43 -24.59
C LYS A 45 -42.80 18.63 -24.13
N THR A 46 -41.53 18.71 -24.53
CA THR A 46 -40.94 19.89 -25.21
C THR A 46 -39.47 19.68 -25.63
N SER A 47 -39.21 19.91 -26.93
CA SER A 47 -38.03 20.55 -27.57
C SER A 47 -36.63 20.29 -26.97
N SER A 48 -35.77 19.52 -27.64
CA SER A 48 -34.83 19.99 -28.70
C SER A 48 -33.78 21.01 -28.22
N SER A 49 -32.52 20.58 -28.10
CA SER A 49 -31.39 21.22 -28.80
C SER A 49 -30.10 20.43 -28.62
N SER A 50 -29.64 19.92 -29.75
CA SER A 50 -28.28 19.50 -30.04
C SER A 50 -27.30 20.66 -29.83
N ASN A 51 -26.20 20.43 -29.12
CA ASN A 51 -24.95 21.15 -29.39
C ASN A 51 -23.77 20.19 -29.30
N HIS A 52 -23.22 19.94 -30.48
CA HIS A 52 -22.04 19.16 -30.77
C HIS A 52 -20.86 20.13 -30.64
N THR A 53 -20.10 20.07 -29.54
CA THR A 53 -18.88 20.86 -29.40
C THR A 53 -17.68 19.94 -29.53
N GLN A 54 -17.10 19.95 -30.74
CA GLN A 54 -15.75 19.48 -30.99
C GLN A 54 -14.77 20.43 -30.29
N SER A 55 -14.04 19.93 -29.28
CA SER A 55 -12.90 20.65 -28.73
C SER A 55 -11.62 20.02 -29.23
N GLN A 56 -10.93 20.80 -30.04
CA GLN A 56 -9.66 20.54 -30.67
C GLN A 56 -8.55 20.42 -29.62
N SER A 57 -7.69 19.44 -29.85
CA SER A 57 -6.41 19.21 -29.20
C SER A 57 -5.44 20.36 -29.50
N ASN A 58 -5.07 21.13 -28.47
CA ASN A 58 -3.89 21.99 -28.52
C ASN A 58 -2.77 21.37 -27.70
N GLY A 59 -1.68 21.03 -28.40
CA GLY A 59 -0.48 20.44 -27.85
C GLY A 59 0.23 21.40 -26.90
N VAL A 60 0.53 20.90 -25.70
CA VAL A 60 1.40 21.57 -24.74
C VAL A 60 2.82 21.03 -24.93
N ASN A 61 3.71 21.91 -25.39
CA ASN A 61 5.15 21.67 -25.43
C ASN A 61 5.69 21.53 -24.00
N ILE A 62 6.05 20.30 -23.61
CA ILE A 62 6.77 20.02 -22.37
C ILE A 62 8.21 20.54 -22.55
N THR A 63 8.50 21.63 -21.86
CA THR A 63 9.84 22.21 -21.79
C THR A 63 10.64 21.39 -20.77
N LYS A 64 11.74 20.80 -21.22
CA LYS A 64 12.70 20.04 -20.41
C LYS A 64 13.30 20.96 -19.35
N VAL A 65 13.12 20.63 -18.07
CA VAL A 65 13.87 21.25 -16.97
C VAL A 65 14.99 20.29 -16.59
N ASP A 66 16.20 20.81 -16.72
CA ASP A 66 17.48 20.16 -16.48
C ASP A 66 17.69 19.97 -14.97
N GLU A 67 17.65 18.73 -14.49
CA GLU A 67 17.87 18.41 -13.08
C GLU A 67 19.38 18.21 -12.84
N THR A 68 20.02 19.29 -12.37
CA THR A 68 21.44 19.28 -12.02
C THR A 68 21.66 18.45 -10.75
N GLN A 69 22.25 17.27 -10.94
CA GLN A 69 22.68 16.36 -9.88
C GLN A 69 23.72 17.03 -8.97
N LYS A 70 23.36 17.28 -7.71
CA LYS A 70 24.33 17.58 -6.65
C LYS A 70 24.73 16.28 -5.96
N SER A 71 25.97 15.87 -6.21
CA SER A 71 26.69 14.78 -5.57
C SER A 71 26.86 14.99 -4.06
N LEU A 72 26.49 13.99 -3.25
CA LEU A 72 26.91 13.86 -1.85
C LEU A 72 28.37 13.40 -1.78
N PRO A 73 29.24 14.01 -0.96
CA PRO A 73 30.54 13.44 -0.63
C PRO A 73 30.39 12.38 0.46
N THR A 74 30.81 11.16 0.15
CA THR A 74 31.12 10.10 1.11
C THR A 74 32.48 10.40 1.72
N HIS A 75 32.55 10.64 3.03
CA HIS A 75 33.81 10.60 3.76
C HIS A 75 33.62 9.76 5.03
N LEU A 76 34.01 8.49 4.92
CA LEU A 76 34.35 7.65 6.05
C LEU A 76 35.65 8.20 6.63
N ASN A 77 35.65 8.52 7.92
CA ASN A 77 36.89 8.73 8.66
C ASN A 77 36.76 8.03 10.01
N ASP A 78 37.40 6.88 10.10
CA ASP A 78 37.62 6.12 11.33
C ASP A 78 38.62 6.88 12.20
N ASN A 79 38.21 7.30 13.40
CA ASN A 79 39.15 7.63 14.47
C ASN A 79 38.58 7.15 15.81
N ASN A 80 39.05 5.97 16.21
CA ASN A 80 39.00 5.47 17.58
C ASN A 80 39.66 6.48 18.52
N THR A 81 38.87 7.15 19.35
CA THR A 81 39.37 7.85 20.53
C THR A 81 38.72 7.23 21.76
N LEU A 82 39.49 6.38 22.44
CA LEU A 82 39.22 5.89 23.78
C LEU A 82 39.36 7.07 24.76
N VAL A 83 38.25 7.60 25.25
CA VAL A 83 38.23 8.58 26.35
C VAL A 83 37.56 7.94 27.55
N THR A 84 38.37 7.66 28.55
CA THR A 84 37.96 7.23 29.88
C THR A 84 37.55 8.43 30.74
N ASN A 85 36.36 8.30 31.34
CA ASN A 85 35.97 8.76 32.67
C ASN A 85 35.68 10.25 32.95
N THR A 86 34.64 10.39 33.80
CA THR A 86 34.28 11.50 34.70
C THR A 86 33.70 12.78 34.11
N SER A 87 32.37 12.86 34.07
CA SER A 87 31.61 13.98 34.67
C SER A 87 30.15 13.58 34.84
N GLU A 88 29.66 13.62 36.07
CA GLU A 88 28.25 13.53 36.46
C GLU A 88 27.50 14.82 36.06
N ASP A 89 27.67 15.28 34.81
CA ASP A 89 26.78 16.27 34.24
C ASP A 89 25.53 15.54 33.76
N ALA A 90 24.69 15.27 34.76
CA ALA A 90 23.27 15.03 34.58
C ALA A 90 22.74 16.17 33.70
N ASN A 91 22.70 15.91 32.39
CA ASN A 91 22.00 16.66 31.39
C ASN A 91 20.54 16.77 31.85
N LYS A 92 20.30 17.80 32.68
CA LYS A 92 19.01 18.41 32.93
C LYS A 92 18.61 18.99 31.58
N LEU A 93 18.17 18.10 30.68
CA LEU A 93 17.36 18.42 29.53
C LEU A 93 16.18 19.19 30.11
N MET A 94 16.34 20.51 30.18
CA MET A 94 15.22 21.43 30.34
C MET A 94 14.35 21.13 29.15
N VAL A 95 13.36 20.25 29.37
CA VAL A 95 12.19 20.13 28.52
C VAL A 95 11.63 21.54 28.51
N LYS A 96 11.95 22.30 27.46
CA LYS A 96 11.33 23.60 27.23
C LYS A 96 9.86 23.28 27.13
N GLU A 97 9.13 23.63 28.19
CA GLU A 97 7.70 23.46 28.25
C GLU A 97 7.12 24.22 27.06
N ILE A 98 6.63 23.46 26.09
CA ILE A 98 6.07 24.03 24.87
C ILE A 98 4.79 24.72 25.32
N ILE A 99 4.77 26.04 25.29
CA ILE A 99 3.55 26.81 25.57
C ILE A 99 2.58 26.52 24.44
N VAL A 100 1.66 25.58 24.69
CA VAL A 100 0.54 25.28 23.79
C VAL A 100 -0.60 26.24 24.13
N ASP A 101 -1.23 26.80 23.10
CA ASP A 101 -2.43 27.62 23.24
C ASP A 101 -3.50 26.84 24.04
N PRO A 102 -4.03 27.39 25.15
CA PRO A 102 -5.05 26.72 25.96
C PRO A 102 -6.29 26.29 25.17
N HIS A 103 -6.66 27.02 24.12
CA HIS A 103 -7.76 26.66 23.23
C HIS A 103 -7.45 25.37 22.46
N ILE A 104 -6.26 25.31 21.85
CA ILE A 104 -5.79 24.14 21.10
C ILE A 104 -5.65 22.92 22.01
N LYS A 105 -5.14 23.12 23.23
CA LYS A 105 -5.07 22.04 24.23
C LYS A 105 -6.45 21.50 24.57
N ARG A 106 -7.44 22.37 24.79
CA ARG A 106 -8.84 21.94 25.04
C ARG A 106 -9.42 21.15 23.87
N LEU A 107 -9.18 21.59 22.65
CA LEU A 107 -9.64 20.88 21.45
C LEU A 107 -8.95 19.52 21.31
N PHE A 108 -7.64 19.43 21.54
CA PHE A 108 -6.90 18.17 21.55
C PHE A 108 -7.48 17.19 22.59
N ASP A 109 -7.67 17.66 23.83
CA ASP A 109 -8.28 16.86 24.90
C ASP A 109 -9.73 16.46 24.54
N HIS A 110 -10.49 17.35 23.89
CA HIS A 110 -11.85 17.06 23.42
C HIS A 110 -11.88 15.95 22.37
N ILE A 111 -11.05 16.03 21.32
CA ILE A 111 -10.95 14.98 20.29
C ILE A 111 -10.53 13.65 20.93
N ARG A 112 -9.62 13.69 21.90
CA ARG A 112 -9.05 12.51 22.55
C ARG A 112 -10.05 11.74 23.43
N TYR A 113 -10.96 12.44 24.12
CA TYR A 113 -11.78 11.84 25.18
C TYR A 113 -13.30 11.94 24.95
N SER A 114 -13.77 12.69 23.96
CA SER A 114 -15.21 12.86 23.72
C SER A 114 -15.81 11.75 22.85
N GLU A 115 -17.06 11.37 23.17
CA GLU A 115 -17.86 10.51 22.29
C GLU A 115 -18.28 11.25 21.00
N GLU A 116 -18.37 12.58 21.06
CA GLU A 116 -18.65 13.44 19.91
C GLU A 116 -17.61 13.23 18.80
N ALA A 117 -16.33 13.23 19.13
CA ALA A 117 -15.25 12.96 18.17
C ALA A 117 -15.33 11.56 17.53
N VAL A 118 -15.88 10.57 18.25
CA VAL A 118 -16.11 9.23 17.69
C VAL A 118 -17.31 9.23 16.75
N SER A 119 -18.34 10.04 17.05
CA SER A 119 -19.57 10.11 16.25
C SER A 119 -19.38 10.73 14.86
N VAL A 120 -18.33 11.53 14.68
CA VAL A 120 -17.98 12.17 13.40
C VAL A 120 -17.07 11.31 12.53
N LEU A 121 -16.68 10.11 12.98
CA LEU A 121 -15.89 9.21 12.16
C LEU A 121 -16.68 8.75 10.93
N PRO A 122 -16.05 8.65 9.74
CA PRO A 122 -16.78 8.40 8.49
C PRO A 122 -17.62 7.12 8.50
N ASN A 123 -17.12 6.04 9.10
CA ASN A 123 -17.83 4.77 9.28
C ASN A 123 -17.11 3.88 10.31
N ARG A 124 -17.61 2.65 10.51
CA ARG A 124 -17.11 1.69 11.52
C ARG A 124 -15.72 1.10 11.25
N SER A 125 -15.15 1.30 10.06
CA SER A 125 -13.76 0.93 9.77
C SER A 125 -12.77 1.92 10.38
N TRP A 126 -13.22 3.11 10.78
CA TRP A 126 -12.38 4.14 11.37
C TRP A 126 -12.32 4.03 12.90
N ALA A 127 -11.16 4.36 13.46
CA ALA A 127 -10.93 4.40 14.89
C ALA A 127 -9.98 5.53 15.29
N ILE A 128 -10.12 5.99 16.53
CA ILE A 128 -9.22 6.95 17.18
C ILE A 128 -8.36 6.17 18.17
N HIS A 129 -7.04 6.31 18.04
CA HIS A 129 -6.04 5.76 18.94
C HIS A 129 -5.25 6.91 19.55
N CYS A 130 -4.92 6.81 20.83
CA CYS A 130 -4.20 7.87 21.54
C CYS A 130 -2.93 7.28 22.13
N THR A 131 -1.79 7.91 21.89
CA THR A 131 -0.51 7.53 22.50
C THR A 131 -0.08 8.60 23.49
N ASP A 132 0.59 8.18 24.57
CA ASP A 132 1.13 9.11 25.57
C ASP A 132 2.65 9.27 25.52
N VAL A 133 3.36 8.34 24.86
CA VAL A 133 4.82 8.23 24.88
C VAL A 133 5.31 7.86 23.48
N PRO A 134 6.44 8.43 22.99
CA PRO A 134 7.25 9.49 23.61
C PRO A 134 6.63 10.89 23.50
N VAL A 135 5.64 11.07 22.63
CA VAL A 135 4.91 12.33 22.42
C VAL A 135 3.42 11.99 22.39
N LYS A 136 2.58 12.84 23.00
CA LYS A 136 1.15 12.63 22.92
C LYS A 136 0.68 12.90 21.50
N CYS A 137 -0.04 11.95 20.92
CA CYS A 137 -0.65 12.13 19.61
C CYS A 137 -2.00 11.42 19.54
N ILE A 138 -2.82 11.89 18.60
CA ILE A 138 -4.07 11.27 18.24
C ILE A 138 -3.86 10.68 16.84
N VAL A 139 -4.01 9.37 16.73
CA VAL A 139 -3.94 8.64 15.47
C VAL A 139 -5.34 8.24 15.08
N ILE A 140 -5.80 8.73 13.94
CA ILE A 140 -7.10 8.38 13.36
C ILE A 140 -6.84 7.53 12.15
N SER A 141 -7.34 6.29 12.15
CA SER A 141 -7.00 5.34 11.10
C SER A 141 -8.20 4.56 10.62
N GLU A 142 -8.25 4.37 9.30
CA GLU A 142 -9.09 3.37 8.66
C GLU A 142 -8.44 2.00 8.85
N MET A 143 -9.19 0.99 9.26
CA MET A 143 -8.74 -0.38 9.47
C MET A 143 -9.49 -1.34 8.54
N VAL A 144 -8.74 -2.16 7.83
CA VAL A 144 -9.23 -3.23 6.97
C VAL A 144 -8.58 -4.54 7.38
N MET A 145 -9.34 -5.64 7.40
CA MET A 145 -8.78 -6.97 7.64
C MET A 145 -8.26 -7.54 6.32
N HIS A 146 -6.96 -7.78 6.24
CA HIS A 146 -6.29 -8.30 5.04
C HIS A 146 -5.80 -9.74 5.26
N ASN A 147 -5.95 -10.61 4.26
CA ASN A 147 -5.45 -11.99 4.34
C ASN A 147 -3.96 -12.05 4.00
N ALA A 148 -3.14 -12.21 5.03
CA ALA A 148 -1.68 -12.26 4.89
C ALA A 148 -1.19 -13.64 4.42
N HIS A 149 -1.33 -13.91 3.12
CA HIS A 149 -0.76 -15.11 2.46
C HIS A 149 -1.16 -16.44 3.13
N GLY A 150 -2.41 -16.56 3.59
CA GLY A 150 -2.89 -17.77 4.25
C GLY A 150 -2.43 -17.93 5.71
N ARG A 151 -1.78 -16.92 6.31
CA ARG A 151 -1.49 -16.87 7.76
C ARG A 151 -2.68 -16.40 8.60
N GLY A 152 -3.74 -15.92 7.95
CA GLY A 152 -4.94 -15.42 8.60
C GLY A 152 -5.24 -13.97 8.22
N LEU A 153 -6.23 -13.39 8.91
CA LEU A 153 -6.60 -11.99 8.76
C LEU A 153 -5.75 -11.14 9.71
N GLU A 154 -5.02 -10.18 9.14
CA GLU A 154 -4.22 -9.19 9.86
C GLU A 154 -4.83 -7.79 9.65
N PRO A 155 -4.85 -6.92 10.67
CA PRO A 155 -5.30 -5.54 10.51
C PRO A 155 -4.32 -4.77 9.61
N PHE A 156 -4.86 -4.03 8.66
CA PHE A 156 -4.14 -3.17 7.75
C PHE A 156 -4.74 -1.76 7.77
N TYR A 157 -3.88 -0.75 7.74
CA TYR A 157 -4.28 0.65 7.90
C TYR A 157 -4.04 1.43 6.60
N PRO A 158 -4.99 1.42 5.64
CA PRO A 158 -4.78 2.09 4.35
C PRO A 158 -4.62 3.60 4.46
N LYS A 159 -5.28 4.22 5.45
CA LYS A 159 -5.26 5.66 5.70
C LYS A 159 -5.05 5.92 7.17
N GLN A 160 -4.12 6.82 7.51
CA GLN A 160 -3.87 7.25 8.88
C GLN A 160 -3.62 8.75 8.92
N ILE A 161 -4.19 9.42 9.91
CA ILE A 161 -3.98 10.82 10.20
C ILE A 161 -3.39 10.89 11.60
N ILE A 162 -2.23 11.51 11.75
CA ILE A 162 -1.55 11.64 13.04
C ILE A 162 -1.55 13.11 13.42
N PHE A 163 -2.28 13.45 14.49
CA PHE A 163 -2.32 14.78 15.07
C PHE A 163 -1.36 14.88 16.26
N ASP A 164 -0.54 15.93 16.29
CA ASP A 164 0.26 16.29 17.46
C ASP A 164 -0.54 17.10 18.49
N GLU A 165 0.06 17.42 19.65
CA GLU A 165 -0.58 18.25 20.70
C GLU A 165 -0.95 19.67 20.26
N LYS A 166 -0.41 20.14 19.12
CA LYS A 166 -0.73 21.44 18.52
C LYS A 166 -1.77 21.32 17.40
N LEU A 167 -2.31 20.11 17.19
CA LEU A 167 -3.22 19.75 16.11
C LEU A 167 -2.67 20.03 14.72
N ASN A 168 -1.34 20.04 14.56
CA ASN A 168 -0.75 19.80 13.24
C ASN A 168 -0.94 18.34 12.89
N PHE A 169 -1.10 18.02 11.61
CA PHE A 169 -1.28 16.63 11.21
C PHE A 169 -0.41 16.19 10.07
N GLU A 170 -0.10 14.89 10.09
CA GLU A 170 0.54 14.17 9.01
C GLU A 170 -0.43 13.11 8.46
N LEU A 171 -0.51 13.00 7.14
CA LEU A 171 -1.31 11.98 6.45
C LEU A 171 -0.40 10.85 5.99
N PHE A 172 -0.81 9.62 6.23
CA PHE A 172 -0.17 8.42 5.69
C PHE A 172 -1.18 7.64 4.84
N LEU A 173 -0.80 7.36 3.60
CA LEU A 173 -1.53 6.50 2.68
C LEU A 173 -0.67 5.26 2.44
N LEU A 174 -1.19 4.06 2.74
CA LEU A 174 -0.42 2.81 2.65
C LEU A 174 0.96 2.89 3.34
N ASN A 175 0.99 3.39 4.57
CA ASN A 175 2.21 3.65 5.36
C ASN A 175 3.22 4.63 4.74
N SER A 176 2.84 5.36 3.69
CA SER A 176 3.68 6.38 3.04
C SER A 176 3.19 7.77 3.41
N ARG A 177 4.08 8.59 3.97
CA ARG A 177 3.78 9.98 4.33
C ARG A 177 3.40 10.77 3.07
N THR A 178 2.25 11.41 3.11
CA THR A 178 1.67 12.18 2.01
C THR A 178 1.52 13.64 2.43
N LEU A 179 1.91 14.57 1.55
CA LEU A 179 1.74 16.01 1.77
C LEU A 179 0.47 16.47 1.06
N LEU A 180 -0.44 17.10 1.80
CA LEU A 180 -1.63 17.74 1.21
C LEU A 180 -1.26 19.13 0.71
N LYS A 181 -1.35 19.34 -0.61
CA LYS A 181 -0.94 20.61 -1.25
C LYS A 181 -1.89 21.77 -0.94
N ASP A 182 -3.18 21.49 -0.82
CA ASP A 182 -4.24 22.52 -0.77
C ASP A 182 -5.04 22.51 0.55
N LYS A 183 -4.48 21.96 1.63
CA LYS A 183 -5.20 21.80 2.91
C LYS A 183 -4.45 22.46 4.06
N PRO A 184 -5.18 22.96 5.08
CA PRO A 184 -4.56 23.59 6.23
C PRO A 184 -3.63 22.59 6.92
N SER A 185 -2.46 23.05 7.37
CA SER A 185 -1.50 22.23 8.08
C SER A 185 -1.89 21.95 9.54
N ARG A 186 -2.95 22.61 10.02
CA ARG A 186 -3.41 22.58 11.41
C ARG A 186 -4.93 22.66 11.47
N VAL A 187 -5.52 22.02 12.48
CA VAL A 187 -6.93 22.11 12.83
C VAL A 187 -7.13 23.06 14.00
N GLY A 188 -8.07 23.99 13.87
CA GLY A 188 -8.39 25.02 14.87
C GLY A 188 -9.69 24.79 15.64
N ASN A 189 -10.63 24.00 15.11
CA ASN A 189 -11.95 23.72 15.70
C ASN A 189 -12.48 22.34 15.24
N MET A 190 -13.64 21.92 15.73
CA MET A 190 -14.25 20.64 15.37
C MET A 190 -14.73 20.59 13.91
N ASP A 191 -15.26 21.67 13.35
CA ASP A 191 -15.69 21.70 11.95
C ASP A 191 -14.52 21.47 10.97
N GLU A 192 -13.35 22.04 11.28
CA GLU A 192 -12.11 21.81 10.54
C GLU A 192 -11.60 20.38 10.70
N PHE A 193 -11.75 19.80 11.90
CA PHE A 193 -11.42 18.39 12.17
C PHE A 193 -12.27 17.46 11.28
N GLU A 194 -13.59 17.65 11.28
CA GLU A 194 -14.53 16.91 10.44
C GLU A 194 -14.21 17.08 8.95
N SER A 195 -13.94 18.31 8.52
CA SER A 195 -13.56 18.61 7.14
C SER A 195 -12.29 17.87 6.68
N VAL A 196 -11.32 17.68 7.59
CA VAL A 196 -10.12 16.88 7.32
C VAL A 196 -10.48 15.39 7.21
N LEU A 197 -11.31 14.87 8.11
CA LEU A 197 -11.76 13.46 8.07
C LEU A 197 -12.51 13.14 6.77
N ASP A 198 -13.48 13.98 6.40
CA ASP A 198 -14.27 13.82 5.18
C ASP A 198 -13.38 13.85 3.93
N TYR A 199 -12.43 14.78 3.89
CA TYR A 199 -11.46 14.86 2.80
C TYR A 199 -10.65 13.57 2.69
N VAL A 200 -10.02 13.11 3.79
CA VAL A 200 -9.19 11.90 3.77
C VAL A 200 -10.02 10.66 3.45
N ASN A 201 -11.26 10.58 3.93
CA ASN A 201 -12.18 9.52 3.58
C ASN A 201 -12.51 9.52 2.08
N SER A 202 -12.65 10.69 1.46
CA SER A 202 -12.93 10.83 0.02
C SER A 202 -11.77 10.45 -0.90
N ILE A 203 -10.52 10.44 -0.39
CA ILE A 203 -9.35 10.03 -1.16
C ILE A 203 -9.52 8.59 -1.64
N LYS A 204 -9.49 8.38 -2.95
CA LYS A 204 -9.42 7.02 -3.52
C LYS A 204 -7.97 6.60 -3.66
N LEU A 205 -7.67 5.35 -3.27
CA LEU A 205 -6.33 4.79 -3.31
C LEU A 205 -6.14 3.90 -4.53
N CYS A 206 -5.04 4.10 -5.26
CA CYS A 206 -4.64 3.25 -6.38
C CYS A 206 -4.58 1.79 -5.92
N HIS A 207 -5.32 0.91 -6.60
CA HIS A 207 -5.38 -0.52 -6.28
C HIS A 207 -4.07 -1.28 -6.55
N GLY A 208 -3.11 -0.63 -7.21
CA GLY A 208 -1.83 -1.23 -7.58
C GLY A 208 -1.92 -1.93 -8.93
N GLY A 209 -0.79 -2.47 -9.37
CA GLY A 209 -0.65 -3.24 -10.59
C GLY A 209 -1.05 -4.72 -10.41
N PRO A 210 -0.45 -5.63 -11.19
CA PRO A 210 -0.79 -7.05 -11.19
C PRO A 210 -0.52 -7.76 -9.86
N ASP A 211 -1.15 -8.92 -9.67
CA ASP A 211 -0.92 -9.78 -8.50
C ASP A 211 0.54 -10.28 -8.44
N ILE A 212 1.11 -10.28 -7.23
CA ILE A 212 2.49 -10.75 -7.02
C ILE A 212 2.63 -12.23 -7.40
N THR A 213 1.57 -13.02 -7.26
CA THR A 213 1.56 -14.46 -7.56
C THR A 213 1.80 -14.75 -9.04
N GLU A 214 1.33 -13.89 -9.95
CA GLU A 214 1.51 -14.03 -11.40
C GLU A 214 2.98 -13.88 -11.82
N TYR A 215 3.71 -12.99 -11.15
CA TYR A 215 5.10 -12.65 -11.47
C TYR A 215 6.06 -12.91 -10.30
N SER A 216 5.84 -14.01 -9.56
CA SER A 216 6.57 -14.35 -8.33
C SER A 216 8.09 -14.43 -8.48
N ASN A 217 8.57 -14.76 -9.68
CA ASN A 217 10.00 -14.91 -10.00
C ASN A 217 10.64 -13.64 -10.59
N VAL A 218 9.91 -12.53 -10.65
CA VAL A 218 10.38 -11.26 -11.21
C VAL A 218 10.71 -10.28 -10.08
N ASN A 219 11.81 -9.55 -10.23
CA ASN A 219 12.23 -8.49 -9.29
C ASN A 219 12.62 -7.27 -10.13
N PRO A 220 11.64 -6.43 -10.53
CA PRO A 220 11.94 -5.20 -11.24
C PRO A 220 12.48 -4.14 -10.26
N GLU A 221 13.37 -3.27 -10.72
CA GLU A 221 13.90 -2.17 -9.88
C GLU A 221 12.90 -1.02 -9.72
N CYS A 222 11.95 -0.89 -10.65
CA CYS A 222 10.96 0.19 -10.70
C CYS A 222 9.69 -0.08 -9.88
N ALA A 223 9.57 -1.24 -9.22
CA ALA A 223 8.37 -1.61 -8.50
C ALA A 223 8.67 -2.40 -7.23
N TYR A 224 7.74 -2.34 -6.28
CA TYR A 224 7.78 -3.08 -5.04
C TYR A 224 6.51 -3.89 -4.84
N LYS A 225 6.56 -4.83 -3.90
CA LYS A 225 5.44 -5.65 -3.46
C LYS A 225 4.71 -4.90 -2.37
N ASP A 226 3.45 -4.56 -2.58
CA ASP A 226 2.65 -3.83 -1.61
C ASP A 226 1.93 -4.76 -0.61
N PRO A 227 1.37 -4.21 0.48
CA PRO A 227 0.66 -5.01 1.47
C PRO A 227 -0.60 -5.73 0.98
N TYR A 228 -1.17 -5.32 -0.17
CA TYR A 228 -2.35 -5.95 -0.80
C TYR A 228 -1.99 -7.10 -1.74
N ASN A 229 -0.74 -7.55 -1.69
CA ASN A 229 -0.19 -8.57 -2.57
C ASN A 229 -0.20 -8.16 -4.05
N LYS A 230 -0.12 -6.85 -4.34
CA LYS A 230 0.00 -6.30 -5.69
C LYS A 230 1.40 -5.76 -5.93
N TRP A 231 1.81 -5.73 -7.19
CA TRP A 231 2.97 -4.96 -7.62
C TRP A 231 2.62 -3.48 -7.70
N ARG A 232 3.44 -2.61 -7.12
CA ARG A 232 3.23 -1.15 -7.12
C ARG A 232 4.46 -0.44 -7.65
N HIS A 233 4.26 0.52 -8.54
CA HIS A 233 5.36 1.27 -9.15
C HIS A 233 5.94 2.24 -8.12
N ASN A 234 7.27 2.45 -8.12
CA ASN A 234 7.93 3.38 -7.19
C ASN A 234 7.46 4.85 -7.37
N LEU A 235 6.95 5.17 -8.57
CA LEU A 235 6.35 6.48 -8.92
C LEU A 235 4.82 6.51 -8.75
N CYS A 236 4.23 5.53 -8.06
CA CYS A 236 2.79 5.54 -7.79
C CYS A 236 2.44 6.72 -6.87
N LEU A 237 1.52 7.58 -7.31
CA LEU A 237 1.04 8.72 -6.51
C LEU A 237 0.16 8.32 -5.32
N LEU A 238 -0.23 7.05 -5.22
CA LEU A 238 -1.18 6.48 -4.25
C LEU A 238 -2.60 7.02 -4.36
N GLU A 239 -2.80 8.31 -4.53
CA GLU A 239 -4.09 8.96 -4.77
C GLU A 239 -4.50 8.90 -6.25
N ILE A 240 -5.79 8.70 -6.48
CA ILE A 240 -6.43 8.62 -7.80
C ILE A 240 -7.79 9.34 -7.76
N ASN A 241 -8.20 9.91 -8.89
CA ASN A 241 -9.47 10.64 -8.98
C ASN A 241 -10.60 9.77 -9.57
N GLU A 242 -10.41 9.33 -10.82
CA GLU A 242 -11.46 8.69 -11.62
C GLU A 242 -11.18 7.22 -11.95
N CYS A 243 -9.90 6.83 -12.04
CA CYS A 243 -9.47 5.47 -12.39
C CYS A 243 -9.11 4.66 -11.15
N ASP A 244 -9.25 3.34 -11.18
CA ASP A 244 -8.88 2.44 -10.07
C ASP A 244 -7.36 2.26 -9.89
N VAL A 245 -6.58 2.47 -10.95
CA VAL A 245 -5.13 2.25 -10.99
C VAL A 245 -4.48 3.43 -11.69
N CYS A 246 -3.38 3.95 -11.14
CA CYS A 246 -2.64 5.04 -11.76
C CYS A 246 -1.82 4.55 -12.98
N GLU A 247 -1.53 5.45 -13.91
CA GLU A 247 -0.81 5.15 -15.16
C GLU A 247 0.52 4.39 -14.92
N PRO A 248 1.40 4.78 -13.97
CA PRO A 248 2.62 4.01 -13.69
C PRO A 248 2.33 2.55 -13.29
N CYS A 249 1.30 2.30 -12.48
CA CYS A 249 0.94 0.95 -12.04
C CYS A 249 0.28 0.13 -13.16
N VAL A 250 -0.48 0.77 -14.06
CA VAL A 250 -1.02 0.10 -15.27
C VAL A 250 0.12 -0.40 -16.17
N SER A 251 1.18 0.40 -16.33
CA SER A 251 2.32 0.04 -17.18
C SER A 251 3.13 -1.17 -16.68
N LEU A 252 2.99 -1.54 -15.39
CA LEU A 252 3.73 -2.64 -14.79
C LEU A 252 3.42 -3.99 -15.44
N GLU A 253 2.20 -4.22 -15.93
CA GLU A 253 1.82 -5.48 -16.56
C GLU A 253 2.76 -5.82 -17.74
N GLU A 254 3.01 -4.85 -18.62
CA GLU A 254 3.90 -5.05 -19.77
C GLU A 254 5.37 -5.16 -19.36
N ILE A 255 5.78 -4.41 -18.34
CA ILE A 255 7.15 -4.44 -17.81
C ILE A 255 7.42 -5.83 -17.20
N LEU A 256 6.54 -6.31 -16.33
CA LEU A 256 6.66 -7.60 -15.66
C LEU A 256 6.64 -8.76 -16.67
N LYS A 257 5.76 -8.72 -17.68
CA LYS A 257 5.77 -9.69 -18.80
C LYS A 257 7.12 -9.75 -19.50
N ARG A 258 7.70 -8.59 -19.86
CA ARG A 258 9.01 -8.53 -20.51
C ARG A 258 10.11 -9.12 -19.63
N HIS A 259 10.10 -8.83 -18.33
CA HIS A 259 11.06 -9.41 -17.39
C HIS A 259 10.89 -10.93 -17.24
N ALA A 260 9.65 -11.43 -17.16
CA ALA A 260 9.36 -12.86 -17.07
C ALA A 260 9.85 -13.62 -18.32
N GLN A 261 9.65 -13.06 -19.52
CA GLN A 261 10.11 -13.64 -20.77
C GLN A 261 11.64 -13.74 -20.87
N ARG A 262 12.38 -12.71 -20.41
CA ARG A 262 13.85 -12.72 -20.40
C ARG A 262 14.45 -13.79 -19.49
N LYS A 263 13.75 -14.17 -18.42
CA LYS A 263 14.18 -15.22 -17.49
C LYS A 263 13.86 -16.62 -17.99
N SER A 264 12.97 -16.78 -18.97
CA SER A 264 12.80 -18.09 -19.58
C SER A 264 14.14 -18.49 -20.20
N PRO A 265 14.78 -19.58 -19.74
CA PRO A 265 16.07 -19.98 -20.29
C PRO A 265 15.82 -20.14 -21.78
N LEU A 266 16.51 -19.32 -22.59
CA LEU A 266 16.55 -19.48 -24.04
C LEU A 266 16.76 -20.96 -24.26
N LYS A 267 15.69 -21.70 -24.64
CA LYS A 267 15.73 -23.15 -24.83
C LYS A 267 16.96 -23.38 -25.65
N SER A 268 17.99 -23.93 -25.01
CA SER A 268 19.34 -24.08 -25.57
C SER A 268 19.11 -24.57 -26.98
N ARG A 269 19.29 -23.67 -27.95
CA ARG A 269 18.94 -23.93 -29.33
C ARG A 269 19.95 -24.97 -29.71
N ASN A 270 19.50 -26.22 -29.67
CA ASN A 270 20.32 -27.41 -29.62
C ASN A 270 21.32 -27.27 -30.77
N ASN A 271 22.53 -26.83 -30.43
CA ASN A 271 23.60 -26.66 -31.38
C ASN A 271 24.03 -28.10 -31.69
N ASN A 272 23.25 -28.75 -32.56
CA ASN A 272 23.72 -29.78 -33.44
C ASN A 272 24.81 -29.12 -34.29
N VAL A 273 25.97 -28.90 -33.68
CA VAL A 273 27.23 -28.63 -34.35
C VAL A 273 27.46 -29.89 -35.16
N LEU A 274 26.95 -29.86 -36.39
CA LEU A 274 27.34 -30.77 -37.45
C LEU A 274 28.86 -30.72 -37.51
N LYS A 275 29.50 -31.74 -36.89
CA LYS A 275 30.92 -31.99 -37.00
C LYS A 275 31.21 -32.18 -38.49
N ARG A 276 31.61 -31.11 -39.19
CA ARG A 276 32.17 -31.20 -40.54
C ARG A 276 33.43 -32.05 -40.42
N LYS A 277 33.33 -33.33 -40.83
CA LYS A 277 34.49 -34.19 -41.07
C LYS A 277 35.35 -33.48 -42.13
N ARG A 278 36.56 -33.06 -41.75
CA ARG A 278 37.61 -32.72 -42.72
C ARG A 278 38.09 -34.03 -43.33
N THR A 279 37.76 -34.24 -44.59
CA THR A 279 38.40 -35.26 -45.43
C THR A 279 39.75 -34.68 -45.86
N TYR A 280 40.85 -35.30 -45.45
CA TYR A 280 42.16 -35.04 -46.04
C TYR A 280 42.27 -35.90 -47.31
N ILE A 281 42.60 -35.24 -48.42
CA ILE A 281 43.01 -35.86 -49.70
C ILE A 281 44.54 -35.87 -49.69
#